data_AF-A0A7S1RWE2-F1
#
_entry.id   AF-A0A7S1RWE2-F1
#
_cell.length_a   1.000
_cell.length_b   1.000
_cell.length_c   1.000
_cell.angle_alpha   90.00
_cell.angle_beta   90.00
_cell.angle_gamma   90.00
#
_symmetry.space_group_name_H-M   'P 1'
#
loop_
_entity.id
_entity.type
_entity.pdbx_description
1 polymer ?
#
loop_
_entity_poly.entity_id
_entity_poly.type
_entity_poly.pdbx_seq_one_letter_code
_entity_poly.pdbx_strand_id
1 'polypeptide(L)'
;EHAHGGSASIIAGAYLRTLEVNHGAFAVDTELTTTAVTLITPGLFADLRVPCKRSAGLAKCRALAECTEAELRELARTVSFCGLGVVRHDVPDYQGSPVCERLHCIDSQPPPRRFPNRWRIQQNWERGG
;
A
#
# COMPACT_ATOMS: atom_id res chain seq x y z
N GLU A 1 8.26 9.81 -36.68
CA GLU A 1 9.09 10.49 -35.65
C GLU A 1 8.71 9.95 -34.28
N HIS A 2 9.63 9.24 -33.62
CA HIS A 2 9.43 8.69 -32.29
C HIS A 2 9.60 9.81 -31.25
N ALA A 3 8.49 10.37 -30.78
CA ALA A 3 8.50 11.21 -29.59
C ALA A 3 8.73 10.32 -28.36
N HIS A 4 9.98 10.17 -27.95
CA HIS A 4 10.34 9.85 -26.57
C HIS A 4 9.97 11.06 -25.70
N GLY A 5 8.67 11.23 -25.43
CA GLY A 5 8.16 12.21 -24.49
C GLY A 5 8.19 11.62 -23.10
N GLY A 6 9.09 12.11 -22.24
CA GLY A 6 9.25 11.66 -20.86
C GLY A 6 7.92 11.63 -20.12
N SER A 7 7.42 10.44 -19.80
CA SER A 7 6.26 10.29 -18.91
C SER A 7 6.77 10.35 -17.47
N ALA A 8 6.95 11.59 -17.02
CA ALA A 8 6.65 12.03 -15.67
C ALA A 8 6.87 10.99 -14.56
N SER A 9 8.05 11.06 -13.95
CA SER A 9 8.38 10.64 -12.58
C SER A 9 7.55 11.39 -11.51
N ILE A 10 6.28 11.66 -11.80
CA ILE A 10 5.37 12.39 -10.94
C ILE A 10 4.72 11.38 -10.01
N ILE A 11 4.90 11.59 -8.71
CA ILE A 11 4.06 10.98 -7.69
C ILE A 11 2.63 11.44 -7.99
N ALA A 12 1.77 10.54 -8.46
CA ALA A 12 0.35 10.78 -8.67
C ALA A 12 -0.39 11.07 -7.35
N GLY A 13 0.25 10.80 -6.22
CA GLY A 13 -0.11 11.28 -4.90
C GLY A 13 0.61 10.48 -3.80
N ALA A 14 0.98 11.15 -2.72
CA ALA A 14 1.28 10.51 -1.44
C ALA A 14 0.26 11.03 -0.44
N TYR A 15 -0.56 10.16 0.14
CA TYR A 15 -1.63 10.59 1.04
C TYR A 15 -1.77 9.67 2.24
N LEU A 16 -2.16 10.28 3.35
CA LEU A 16 -2.65 9.56 4.51
C LEU A 16 -4.06 9.10 4.20
N ARG A 17 -4.36 7.83 4.43
CA ARG A 17 -5.70 7.29 4.24
C ARG A 17 -6.25 6.72 5.52
N THR A 18 -7.56 6.81 5.64
CA THR A 18 -8.32 6.05 6.62
C THR A 18 -8.20 4.56 6.29
N LEU A 19 -7.95 3.76 7.33
CA LEU A 19 -7.83 2.33 7.20
C LEU A 19 -9.23 1.75 6.98
N GLU A 20 -9.41 1.03 5.87
CA GLU A 20 -10.46 0.03 5.81
C GLU A 20 -10.09 -1.02 6.84
N VAL A 21 -10.96 -1.20 7.85
CA VAL A 21 -10.75 -2.08 9.00
C VAL A 21 -10.28 -3.45 8.49
N ASN A 22 -8.98 -3.71 8.62
CA ASN A 22 -8.43 -5.00 8.25
C ASN A 22 -8.48 -5.87 9.50
N HIS A 23 -9.26 -6.94 9.45
CA HIS A 23 -9.24 -7.97 10.47
C HIS A 23 -7.95 -8.79 10.31
N GLY A 24 -6.85 -8.28 10.88
CA GLY A 24 -5.65 -9.08 11.05
C GLY A 24 -5.92 -10.23 12.04
N ALA A 25 -5.12 -11.31 11.96
CA ALA A 25 -5.27 -12.46 12.84
C ALA A 25 -5.09 -12.13 14.34
N PHE A 26 -4.45 -11.00 14.67
CA PHE A 26 -4.06 -10.65 16.04
C PHE A 26 -4.47 -9.25 16.50
N ALA A 27 -4.90 -8.36 15.60
CA ALA A 27 -5.33 -7.00 15.95
C ALA A 27 -6.24 -6.40 14.88
N VAL A 28 -7.10 -5.47 15.32
CA VAL A 28 -7.90 -4.60 14.46
C VAL A 28 -7.19 -3.25 14.40
N ASP A 29 -6.68 -2.89 13.23
CA ASP A 29 -6.09 -1.58 13.03
C ASP A 29 -7.17 -0.54 12.72
N THR A 30 -7.08 0.61 13.39
CA THR A 30 -7.96 1.76 13.21
C THR A 30 -7.11 3.01 12.98
N GLU A 31 -7.73 4.10 12.55
CA GLU A 31 -7.05 5.40 12.38
C GLU A 31 -6.38 5.92 13.67
N LEU A 32 -6.86 5.48 14.83
CA LEU A 32 -6.29 5.84 16.12
C LEU A 32 -5.04 5.02 16.46
N THR A 33 -4.91 3.82 15.91
CA THR A 33 -3.86 2.87 16.29
C THR A 33 -2.80 2.68 15.22
N THR A 34 -3.11 3.00 13.95
CA THR A 34 -2.22 2.78 12.82
C THR A 34 -2.35 3.91 11.79
N THR A 35 -1.21 4.46 11.38
CA THR A 35 -1.09 5.42 10.29
C THR A 35 -0.86 4.67 8.98
N ALA A 36 -1.68 4.93 7.97
CA ALA A 36 -1.52 4.37 6.64
C ALA A 36 -1.08 5.45 5.64
N VAL A 37 0.06 5.22 4.99
CA VAL A 37 0.62 6.06 3.94
C VAL A 37 0.55 5.30 2.63
N THR A 38 -0.12 5.87 1.64
CA THR A 38 -0.18 5.31 0.30
C THR A 38 0.60 6.23 -0.66
N LEU A 39 1.53 5.66 -1.41
CA LEU A 39 2.26 6.29 -2.51
C LEU A 39 1.80 5.66 -3.82
N ILE A 40 1.35 6.49 -4.77
CA ILE A 40 0.95 6.01 -6.10
C ILE A 40 1.63 6.85 -7.16
N THR A 41 2.12 6.16 -8.19
CA THR A 41 2.69 6.72 -9.42
C THR A 41 2.01 6.04 -10.60
N PRO A 42 2.23 6.49 -11.85
CA PRO A 42 1.64 5.84 -13.02
C PRO A 42 1.95 4.35 -13.20
N GLY A 43 3.04 3.82 -12.61
CA GLY A 43 3.44 2.42 -12.76
C GLY A 43 3.69 1.67 -11.45
N LEU A 44 3.71 2.35 -10.30
CA LEU A 44 4.06 1.77 -9.01
C LEU A 44 3.12 2.25 -7.92
N PHE A 45 2.82 1.36 -6.99
CA PHE A 45 2.15 1.68 -5.74
C PHE A 45 2.95 1.15 -4.55
N ALA A 46 2.85 1.84 -3.43
CA ALA A 46 3.24 1.36 -2.11
C ALA A 46 2.18 1.78 -1.09
N ASP A 47 1.89 0.90 -0.14
CA ASP A 47 1.02 1.12 1.00
C ASP A 47 1.79 0.67 2.24
N LEU A 48 2.05 1.60 3.15
CA LEU A 48 2.76 1.36 4.39
C LEU A 48 1.84 1.70 5.55
N ARG A 49 1.66 0.75 6.46
CA ARG A 49 0.83 0.86 7.65
C ARG A 49 1.71 0.69 8.87
N VAL A 50 1.76 1.72 9.71
CA VAL A 50 2.65 1.78 10.86
C VAL A 50 1.85 2.07 12.12
N PRO A 51 2.03 1.30 13.21
CA PRO A 51 1.42 1.63 14.50
C PRO A 51 1.74 3.07 14.93
N CYS A 52 0.71 3.84 15.30
CA CYS A 52 0.84 5.26 15.70
C CYS A 52 1.68 5.44 16.97
N LYS A 53 1.67 4.45 17.86
CA LYS A 53 2.48 4.41 19.06
C LYS A 53 3.41 3.23 18.95
N ARG A 54 4.70 3.49 19.17
CA ARG A 54 5.70 2.44 19.28
C ARG A 54 6.30 2.36 20.67
N SER A 55 6.67 1.16 21.11
CA SER A 55 7.39 1.01 22.38
C SER A 55 8.72 1.79 22.32
N ALA A 56 9.07 2.46 23.43
CA ALA A 56 10.35 3.15 23.51
C ALA A 56 11.56 2.19 23.49
N GLY A 57 11.33 0.90 23.79
CA GLY A 57 12.35 -0.14 23.75
C GLY A 57 12.78 -0.47 22.32
N LEU A 58 11.85 -0.48 21.36
CA LEU A 58 12.15 -0.75 19.94
C LEU A 58 13.17 0.21 19.32
N ALA A 59 13.19 1.47 19.77
CA ALA A 59 14.15 2.45 19.28
C ALA A 59 15.60 2.14 19.67
N LYS A 60 15.81 1.25 20.65
CA LYS A 60 17.13 0.83 21.14
C LYS A 60 17.61 -0.48 20.52
N CYS A 61 16.68 -1.29 19.99
CA CYS A 61 17.00 -2.55 19.33
C CYS A 61 17.67 -2.30 17.98
N ARG A 62 18.77 -3.01 17.71
CA ARG A 62 19.51 -2.97 16.43
C ARG A 62 19.23 -4.18 15.54
N ALA A 63 18.70 -5.25 16.13
CA ALA A 63 18.35 -6.49 15.45
C ALA A 63 17.09 -7.12 16.04
N LEU A 64 16.39 -7.96 15.27
CA LEU A 64 15.18 -8.66 15.73
C LEU A 64 15.44 -9.57 16.95
N ALA A 65 16.65 -10.12 17.07
CA ALA A 65 17.04 -10.96 18.20
C ALA A 65 17.13 -10.21 19.54
N GLU A 66 17.19 -8.87 19.50
CA GLU A 66 17.23 -8.02 20.70
C GLU A 66 15.82 -7.59 21.15
N CYS A 67 14.80 -7.86 20.34
CA CYS A 67 13.41 -7.50 20.65
C CYS A 67 12.80 -8.52 21.62
N THR A 68 12.07 -8.02 22.61
CA THR A 68 11.15 -8.84 23.39
C THR A 68 9.99 -9.35 22.52
N GLU A 69 9.28 -10.37 22.98
CA GLU A 69 8.12 -10.89 22.24
C GLU A 69 7.04 -9.81 22.01
N ALA A 70 6.80 -8.95 23.00
CA ALA A 70 5.86 -7.84 22.87
C ALA A 70 6.27 -6.86 21.75
N GLU A 71 7.56 -6.57 21.64
CA GLU A 71 8.13 -5.69 20.62
C GLU A 71 8.11 -6.35 19.24
N LEU A 72 8.38 -7.65 19.14
CA LEU A 72 8.22 -8.42 17.90
C LEU A 72 6.77 -8.41 17.42
N ARG A 73 5.79 -8.57 18.33
CA ARG A 73 4.37 -8.46 17.99
C ARG A 73 4.01 -7.06 17.50
N GLU A 74 4.61 -6.02 18.07
CA GLU A 74 4.40 -4.65 17.62
C GLU A 74 5.01 -4.40 16.23
N LEU A 75 6.22 -4.89 15.97
CA LEU A 75 6.83 -4.84 14.64
C LEU A 75 6.00 -5.60 13.61
N ALA A 76 5.46 -6.77 13.97
CA ALA A 76 4.61 -7.59 13.11
C ALA A 76 3.29 -6.89 12.71
N ARG A 77 2.87 -5.84 13.43
CA ARG A 77 1.74 -4.99 13.04
C ARG A 77 2.10 -3.97 11.96
N THR A 78 3.38 -3.80 11.64
CA THR A 78 3.78 -2.99 10.49
C THR A 78 3.49 -3.77 9.22
N VAL A 79 2.54 -3.29 8.44
CA VAL A 79 2.11 -3.92 7.20
C VAL A 79 2.59 -3.08 6.04
N SER A 80 3.27 -3.70 5.09
CA SER A 80 3.65 -3.13 3.81
C SER A 80 3.08 -3.93 2.64
N PHE A 81 2.66 -3.19 1.63
CA PHE A 81 2.29 -3.70 0.31
C PHE A 81 2.97 -2.83 -0.72
N CYS A 82 3.59 -3.42 -1.74
CA CYS A 82 4.04 -2.63 -2.88
C CYS A 82 4.07 -3.47 -4.14
N GLY A 83 4.12 -2.78 -5.27
CA GLY A 83 4.31 -3.42 -6.55
C GLY A 83 3.90 -2.54 -7.70
N LEU A 84 3.50 -3.17 -8.80
CA LEU A 84 3.26 -2.49 -10.06
C LEU A 84 1.76 -2.22 -10.26
N GLY A 85 1.46 -1.02 -10.75
CA GLY A 85 0.13 -0.64 -11.22
C GLY A 85 0.07 -0.76 -12.74
N VAL A 86 -0.95 -1.44 -13.27
CA VAL A 86 -1.21 -1.52 -14.70
C VAL A 86 -2.62 -0.98 -14.96
N VAL A 87 -2.72 0.07 -15.75
CA VAL A 87 -4.02 0.58 -16.21
C VAL A 87 -4.50 -0.29 -17.36
N ARG A 88 -5.68 -0.87 -17.21
CA ARG A 88 -6.39 -1.70 -18.18
C ARG A 88 -7.65 -0.99 -18.62
N HIS A 89 -7.90 -0.98 -19.92
CA HIS A 89 -9.11 -0.37 -20.51
C HIS A 89 -10.13 -1.42 -20.99
N ASP A 90 -9.73 -2.69 -20.98
CA ASP A 90 -10.40 -3.83 -21.58
C ASP A 90 -10.76 -4.92 -20.55
N VAL A 91 -10.97 -4.55 -19.29
CA VAL A 91 -11.35 -5.51 -18.25
C VAL A 91 -12.82 -5.90 -18.42
N PRO A 92 -13.14 -7.21 -18.54
CA PRO A 92 -14.53 -7.68 -18.49
C PRO A 92 -15.23 -7.14 -17.25
N ASP A 93 -16.50 -6.72 -17.38
CA ASP A 93 -17.32 -6.06 -16.35
C ASP A 93 -17.06 -4.56 -16.10
N TYR A 94 -16.11 -3.93 -16.82
CA TYR A 94 -15.78 -2.50 -16.66
C TYR A 94 -15.77 -1.72 -17.99
N GLN A 95 -16.60 -2.13 -18.96
CA GLN A 95 -16.63 -1.52 -20.30
C GLN A 95 -16.71 0.01 -20.25
N GLY A 96 -15.73 0.67 -20.87
CA GLY A 96 -15.65 2.13 -20.95
C GLY A 96 -15.01 2.83 -19.75
N SER A 97 -14.55 2.10 -18.72
CA SER A 97 -13.88 2.69 -17.55
C SER A 97 -12.51 2.06 -17.31
N PRO A 98 -11.43 2.86 -17.16
CA PRO A 98 -10.11 2.32 -16.85
C PRO A 98 -10.08 1.71 -15.45
N VAL A 99 -9.44 0.55 -15.35
CA VAL A 99 -9.20 -0.17 -14.09
C VAL A 99 -7.70 -0.22 -13.84
N CYS A 100 -7.29 0.10 -12.61
CA CYS A 100 -5.91 -0.12 -12.17
C CYS A 100 -5.81 -1.51 -11.55
N GLU A 101 -5.06 -2.41 -12.21
CA GLU A 101 -4.64 -3.69 -11.66
C GLU A 101 -3.35 -3.52 -10.86
N ARG A 102 -3.37 -3.91 -9.59
CA ARG A 102 -2.22 -3.86 -8.68
C ARG A 102 -1.61 -5.25 -8.52
N LEU A 103 -0.44 -5.43 -9.12
CA LEU A 103 0.40 -6.61 -8.99
C LEU A 103 1.28 -6.43 -7.75
N HIS A 104 1.00 -7.17 -6.69
CA HIS A 104 1.75 -7.10 -5.44
C HIS A 104 3.07 -7.85 -5.60
N CYS A 105 4.19 -7.13 -5.55
CA CYS A 105 5.52 -7.70 -5.52
C CYS A 105 5.99 -7.93 -4.07
N ILE A 106 5.54 -7.07 -3.15
CA ILE A 106 5.70 -7.23 -1.71
C ILE A 106 4.30 -7.25 -1.10
N ASP A 107 4.06 -8.28 -0.29
CA ASP A 107 2.84 -8.43 0.50
C ASP A 107 3.21 -9.02 1.85
N SER A 108 3.20 -8.18 2.87
CA SER A 108 3.48 -8.60 4.26
C SER A 108 2.29 -9.28 4.94
N GLN A 109 1.12 -9.34 4.30
CA GLN A 109 -0.05 -10.01 4.85
C GLN A 109 0.01 -11.52 4.51
N PRO A 110 0.04 -12.42 5.52
CA PRO A 110 -0.11 -13.84 5.28
C PRO A 110 -1.60 -14.25 5.23
N PRO A 111 -2.02 -15.14 4.31
CA PRO A 111 -1.24 -15.62 3.16
C PRO A 111 -1.09 -14.52 2.09
N PRO A 112 0.01 -14.51 1.31
CA PRO A 112 0.20 -13.54 0.23
C PRO A 112 -0.97 -13.57 -0.74
N ARG A 113 -1.38 -12.40 -1.24
CA ARG A 113 -2.45 -12.31 -2.24
C ARG A 113 -2.09 -13.12 -3.49
N ARG A 114 -3.03 -13.99 -3.90
CA ARG A 114 -2.86 -14.87 -5.09
C ARG A 114 -3.23 -14.20 -6.40
N PHE A 115 -4.02 -13.12 -6.35
CA PHE A 115 -4.54 -12.45 -7.53
C PHE A 115 -4.32 -10.94 -7.45
N PRO A 116 -4.18 -10.25 -8.58
CA PRO A 116 -4.07 -8.79 -8.61
C PRO A 116 -5.35 -8.15 -8.08
N ASN A 117 -5.21 -7.06 -7.31
CA ASN A 117 -6.37 -6.28 -6.88
C ASN A 117 -6.76 -5.30 -7.99
N ARG A 118 -8.05 -5.24 -8.31
CA ARG A 118 -8.60 -4.30 -9.29
C ARG A 118 -9.25 -3.11 -8.59
N TRP A 119 -8.82 -1.91 -8.95
CA TRP A 119 -9.35 -0.67 -8.43
C TRP A 119 -9.91 0.16 -9.57
N ARG A 120 -11.14 0.66 -9.42
CA ARG A 120 -11.66 1.69 -10.33
C ARG A 120 -10.87 2.97 -10.12
N ILE A 121 -10.39 3.56 -11.21
CA ILE A 121 -9.79 4.89 -11.16
C ILE A 121 -10.96 5.86 -11.07
N GLN A 122 -11.17 6.49 -9.90
CA GLN A 122 -12.13 7.58 -9.79
C GLN A 122 -11.64 8.76 -10.63
N GLN A 123 -12.54 9.41 -11.39
CA GLN A 123 -12.22 10.47 -12.35
C GLN A 123 -11.37 11.64 -11.79
N ASN A 124 -11.34 11.85 -10.47
CA ASN A 124 -10.47 12.85 -9.85
C ASN A 124 -8.96 12.55 -10.05
N TRP A 125 -8.59 11.29 -10.30
CA TRP A 125 -7.21 10.93 -10.67
C TRP A 125 -6.82 11.37 -12.08
N GLU A 126 -7.79 11.52 -12.98
CA GLU A 126 -7.54 11.97 -14.37
C GLU A 126 -7.08 13.43 -14.41
N ARG A 127 -7.25 14.18 -13.31
CA ARG A 127 -6.84 15.59 -13.18
C ARG A 127 -5.57 15.80 -12.35
N GLY A 128 -4.94 14.74 -11.84
CA GLY A 128 -3.65 14.84 -11.16
C GLY A 128 -3.68 15.06 -9.64
N GLY A 129 -4.80 14.72 -8.97
CA GLY A 129 -4.92 14.85 -7.51
C GLY A 129 -5.43 16.21 -7.05
#